data_AF-A0A800DFL9-F1
#
_entry.id   AF-A0A800DFL9-F1
#
_cell.length_a   1.000
_cell.length_b   1.000
_cell.length_c   1.000
_cell.angle_alpha   90.00
_cell.angle_beta   90.00
_cell.angle_gamma   90.00
#
_symmetry.space_group_name_H-M   'P 1'
#
loop_
_entity.id
_entity.type
_entity.pdbx_description
1 polymer ?
#
loop_
_entity_poly.entity_id
_entity_poly.type
_entity_poly.pdbx_seq_one_letter_code
_entity_poly.pdbx_strand_id
1 'polypeptide(L)' 'MAEVRVASGVGFCFGVERAVRMAKEAAERAKGKVYSYGQLVHNRLVVEHLRGLGI' A
#
# COMPACT_ATOMS: atom_id res chain seq x y z
N MET A 1 -15.78 17.20 23.97
CA MET A 1 -15.01 16.85 22.75
C MET A 1 -16.00 16.72 21.61
N ALA A 2 -15.65 17.20 20.41
CA ALA A 2 -16.51 17.06 19.24
C ALA A 2 -16.43 15.64 18.66
N GLU A 3 -17.53 15.16 18.08
CA GLU A 3 -17.59 13.90 17.35
C GLU A 3 -16.88 14.05 15.99
N VAL A 4 -15.96 13.13 15.66
CA VAL A 4 -15.28 13.08 14.36
C VAL A 4 -15.83 11.92 13.56
N ARG A 5 -16.36 12.19 12.37
CA ARG A 5 -16.89 11.18 11.44
C ARG A 5 -16.07 11.14 10.16
N VAL A 6 -15.84 9.93 9.65
CA VAL A 6 -15.13 9.68 8.40
C VAL A 6 -16.14 9.47 7.28
N ALA A 7 -15.92 10.09 6.12
CA ALA A 7 -16.80 9.93 4.95
C ALA A 7 -16.69 8.52 4.34
N SER A 8 -17.80 7.98 3.85
CA SER A 8 -17.92 6.61 3.32
C SER A 8 -17.22 6.31 1.99
N GLY A 9 -16.36 7.22 1.50
CA GLY A 9 -15.58 7.04 0.27
C GLY A 9 -14.18 7.63 0.33
N VAL A 10 -13.68 7.95 1.54
CA VAL A 10 -12.33 8.50 1.71
C VAL A 10 -11.32 7.36 1.90
N GLY A 11 -10.18 7.46 1.23
CA GLY A 11 -9.09 6.47 1.31
C GLY A 11 -8.66 5.99 -0.07
N PHE A 12 -8.13 4.76 -0.12
CA PHE A 12 -7.75 4.13 -1.37
C PHE A 12 -8.97 3.71 -2.17
N CYS A 13 -8.92 3.93 -3.49
CA CYS A 13 -9.84 3.24 -4.37
C CYS A 13 -9.52 1.75 -4.37
N PHE A 14 -10.50 0.93 -4.77
CA PHE A 14 -10.36 -0.52 -4.86
C PHE A 14 -9.09 -0.98 -5.59
N GLY A 15 -8.73 -0.31 -6.69
CA GLY A 15 -7.54 -0.64 -7.47
C GLY A 15 -6.24 -0.45 -6.68
N VAL A 16 -6.14 0.65 -5.94
CA VAL A 16 -4.97 0.94 -5.10
C VAL A 16 -4.90 -0.01 -3.92
N GLU A 17 -6.02 -0.26 -3.25
CA GLU A 17 -6.08 -1.21 -2.13
C GLU A 17 -5.65 -2.62 -2.57
N ARG A 18 -6.16 -3.08 -3.72
CA ARG A 18 -5.77 -4.36 -4.31
C ARG A 18 -4.28 -4.41 -4.67
N ALA A 19 -3.75 -3.36 -5.29
CA ALA A 19 -2.33 -3.30 -5.66
C ALA A 19 -1.40 -3.39 -4.44
N VAL A 20 -1.71 -2.61 -3.39
CA VAL A 20 -0.97 -2.63 -2.12
C VAL A 20 -1.03 -4.01 -1.47
N ARG A 21 -2.20 -4.64 -1.44
CA ARG A 21 -2.38 -6.00 -0.90
C ARG A 21 -1.53 -7.03 -1.64
N MET A 22 -1.60 -7.04 -2.98
CA MET A 22 -0.80 -7.96 -3.80
C MET A 22 0.71 -7.78 -3.58
N ALA A 23 1.16 -6.54 -3.44
CA ALA A 23 2.57 -6.24 -3.21
C ALA A 23 3.04 -6.80 -1.86
N LYS A 24 2.23 -6.64 -0.80
CA LYS A 24 2.50 -7.22 0.53
C LYS A 24 2.53 -8.75 0.49
N GLU A 25 1.52 -9.37 -0.12
CA GLU A 25 1.45 -10.83 -0.27
C GLU A 25 2.66 -11.38 -1.06
N ALA A 26 3.13 -10.64 -2.07
CA ALA A 26 4.33 -11.02 -2.83
C ALA A 26 5.58 -10.96 -1.95
N ALA A 27 5.72 -9.92 -1.13
CA ALA A 27 6.86 -9.75 -0.23
C ALA A 27 6.93 -10.87 0.82
N GLU A 28 5.78 -11.25 1.40
CA GLU A 28 5.68 -12.32 2.39
C GLU A 28 6.06 -13.70 1.83
N ARG A 29 5.76 -13.95 0.55
CA ARG A 29 5.99 -15.25 -0.10
C ARG A 29 7.35 -15.36 -0.78
N ALA A 30 7.99 -14.24 -1.08
CA ALA A 30 9.25 -14.24 -1.80
C ALA A 30 10.42 -14.72 -0.92
N LYS A 31 11.31 -15.55 -1.49
CA LYS A 31 12.59 -15.92 -0.87
C LYS A 31 13.67 -14.84 -1.04
N GLY A 32 13.33 -13.71 -1.67
CA GLY A 32 14.25 -12.65 -2.06
C GLY A 32 13.51 -11.33 -2.30
N LYS A 33 14.21 -10.33 -2.83
CA LYS A 33 13.64 -8.99 -3.05
C LYS A 33 12.51 -9.02 -4.10
N VAL A 34 11.40 -8.36 -3.77
CA VAL A 34 10.34 -8.03 -4.73
C VAL A 34 10.63 -6.65 -5.30
N TYR A 35 10.19 -6.39 -6.53
CA TYR A 35 10.30 -5.08 -7.15
C TYR A 35 8.97 -4.72 -7.81
N SER A 36 8.62 -3.45 -7.74
CA SER A 36 7.54 -2.85 -8.56
C SER A 36 8.15 -2.06 -9.72
N TYR A 37 7.43 -2.00 -10.84
CA TYR A 37 7.85 -1.19 -11.99
C TYR A 37 7.51 0.29 -11.72
N GLY A 38 8.42 0.98 -11.04
CA GLY A 38 8.20 2.34 -10.55
C GLY A 38 7.41 2.38 -9.24
N GLN A 39 6.86 3.54 -8.89
CA GLN A 39 6.10 3.71 -7.65
C GLN A 39 4.73 3.03 -7.78
N LEU A 40 4.39 2.16 -6.82
CA LEU A 40 3.08 1.49 -6.79
C LEU A 40 1.91 2.48 -6.65
N VAL A 41 2.13 3.56 -5.88
CA VAL A 41 1.23 4.69 -5.72
C VAL A 41 2.02 5.98 -5.56
N HIS A 42 1.44 7.11 -5.92
CA HIS A 42 2.01 8.43 -5.65
C HIS A 42 1.74 8.88 -4.21
N ASN A 43 2.27 8.13 -3.25
CA ASN A 43 2.24 8.48 -1.84
C ASN A 43 3.54 8.05 -1.19
N ARG A 44 4.36 9.02 -0.77
CA ARG A 44 5.69 8.77 -0.20
C ARG A 44 5.63 7.82 0.99
N LEU A 45 4.68 8.01 1.91
CA LEU A 45 4.58 7.19 3.11
C LEU A 45 4.25 5.73 2.78
N VAL A 46 3.37 5.52 1.79
CA VAL A 46 3.02 4.16 1.35
C VAL A 46 4.20 3.49 0.67
N VAL A 47 4.93 4.22 -0.19
CA VAL A 47 6.12 3.70 -0.88
C VAL A 47 7.21 3.32 0.15
N GLU A 48 7.49 4.17 1.13
CA GLU A 48 8.46 3.86 2.19
C GLU A 48 8.01 2.66 3.05
N HIS A 49 6.72 2.55 3.36
CA HIS A 49 6.19 1.40 4.09
C HIS A 49 6.38 0.09 3.31
N LEU A 50 6.05 0.08 2.01
CA LEU A 50 6.23 -1.10 1.15
C LEU A 50 7.71 -1.48 1.00
N ARG A 51 8.59 -0.48 0.90
CA ARG A 51 10.05 -0.73 0.89
C ARG A 51 10.52 -1.41 2.18
N GLY A 52 9.99 -0.98 3.33
CA GLY A 52 10.27 -1.61 4.62
C GLY A 52 9.78 -3.06 4.73
N LEU A 53 8.80 -3.45 3.89
CA LEU A 53 8.31 -4.82 3.79
C LEU A 53 9.07 -5.69 2.78
N GLY A 54 10.05 -5.14 2.06
CA GLY A 54 10.89 -5.89 1.10
C GLY A 54 10.45 -5.82 -0.37
N ILE A 55 9.69 -4.77 -0.72
CA ILE A 55 9.17 -4.47 -2.08
C ILE A 55 9.96 -3.33 -2.74
#